data_AF-A0A7X3WVP3-F1
#
_entry.id   AF-A0A7X3WVP3-F1
#
_cell.length_a   1.000
_cell.length_b   1.000
_cell.length_c   1.000
_cell.angle_alpha   90.00
_cell.angle_beta   90.00
_cell.angle_gamma   90.00
#
_symmetry.space_group_name_H-M   'P 1'
#
loop_
_entity.id
_entity.type
_entity.pdbx_description
1 polymer ?
#
loop_
_entity_poly.entity_id
_entity_poly.type
_entity_poly.pdbx_seq_one_letter_code
_entity_poly.pdbx_strand_id
1 'polypeptide(L)'
;MEIGQKEHNLPLPPADKVLLQKQVQCKLDEIRQEAEEAYALDKEIARVPDSAYQDAFLLLEILFNYDVPTTDIGWLMDGGIGFEWRSTDSNKIATMSIYGDNQVVYGASLGSACKVKGTCLLTDLVSLARFLPTLKVLYS
;
A
#
# COMPACT_ATOMS: atom_id res chain seq x y z
N MET A 1 -47.96 29.07 5.92
CA MET A 1 -46.99 29.05 7.04
C MET A 1 -46.45 27.63 7.05
N GLU A 2 -45.39 27.40 6.27
CA GLU A 2 -44.80 26.06 6.10
C GLU A 2 -43.69 25.89 7.12
N ILE A 3 -43.81 24.87 7.95
CA ILE A 3 -42.75 24.33 8.79
C ILE A 3 -42.57 22.89 8.31
N GLY A 4 -41.40 22.52 7.83
CA GLY A 4 -41.20 21.17 7.32
C GLY A 4 -39.80 20.89 6.81
N GLN A 5 -38.84 20.92 7.75
CA GLN A 5 -37.65 20.07 7.82
C GLN A 5 -36.77 19.88 6.56
N LYS A 6 -35.55 20.41 6.67
CA LYS A 6 -34.37 19.99 5.91
C LYS A 6 -34.16 18.47 6.05
N GLU A 7 -34.36 17.71 4.98
CA GLU A 7 -33.74 16.40 4.85
C GLU A 7 -32.27 16.61 4.47
N HIS A 8 -31.45 16.85 5.49
CA HIS A 8 -30.02 16.55 5.42
C HIS A 8 -29.89 15.03 5.37
N ASN A 9 -29.94 14.45 4.17
CA ASN A 9 -29.47 13.08 3.97
C ASN A 9 -27.93 13.10 4.02
N LEU A 10 -27.42 12.84 5.23
CA LEU A 10 -26.05 12.49 5.54
C LEU A 10 -25.59 11.23 4.77
N PRO A 11 -24.28 11.03 4.61
CA PRO A 11 -23.66 10.38 3.45
C PRO A 11 -23.84 8.87 3.44
N LEU A 12 -23.84 8.29 2.24
CA LEU A 12 -23.73 6.84 2.01
C LEU A 12 -22.53 6.25 2.81
N PRO A 13 -22.71 5.24 3.68
CA PRO A 13 -21.62 4.40 4.16
C PRO A 13 -21.69 3.00 3.49
N PRO A 14 -20.80 2.03 3.76
CA PRO A 14 -19.37 1.90 3.47
C PRO A 14 -19.09 0.57 2.72
N ALA A 15 -19.87 0.25 1.66
CA ALA A 15 -19.81 -1.05 0.99
C ALA A 15 -18.44 -1.34 0.36
N ASP A 16 -17.77 -0.33 -0.20
CA ASP A 16 -16.47 -0.48 -0.86
C ASP A 16 -15.32 -0.68 0.13
N LYS A 17 -15.36 -0.01 1.29
CA LYS A 17 -14.26 -0.11 2.27
C LYS A 17 -14.23 -1.47 2.96
N VAL A 18 -15.38 -1.99 3.38
CA VAL A 18 -15.44 -3.32 4.03
C VAL A 18 -15.08 -4.43 3.04
N LEU A 19 -15.51 -4.31 1.79
CA LEU A 19 -15.14 -5.24 0.74
C LEU A 19 -13.63 -5.20 0.46
N LEU A 20 -13.05 -4.01 0.33
CA LEU A 20 -11.61 -3.82 0.17
C LEU A 20 -10.83 -4.44 1.33
N GLN A 21 -11.21 -4.16 2.58
CA GLN A 21 -10.53 -4.70 3.77
C GLN A 21 -10.50 -6.23 3.72
N LYS A 22 -11.60 -6.88 3.32
CA LYS A 22 -11.63 -8.35 3.16
C LYS A 22 -10.71 -8.83 2.04
N GLN A 23 -10.72 -8.15 0.90
CA GLN A 23 -9.85 -8.51 -0.24
C GLN A 23 -8.37 -8.35 0.11
N VAL A 24 -8.00 -7.25 0.76
CA VAL A 24 -6.65 -6.99 1.25
C VAL A 24 -6.23 -8.06 2.26
N GLN A 25 -7.10 -8.40 3.22
CA GLN A 25 -6.80 -9.43 4.19
C GLN A 25 -6.54 -10.79 3.53
N CYS A 26 -7.43 -11.23 2.63
CA CYS A 26 -7.23 -12.47 1.89
C CYS A 26 -5.90 -12.46 1.13
N LYS A 27 -5.57 -11.33 0.46
CA LYS A 27 -4.33 -11.24 -0.31
C LYS A 27 -3.08 -11.31 0.57
N LEU A 28 -3.09 -10.66 1.73
CA LEU A 28 -1.97 -10.71 2.68
C LEU A 28 -1.85 -12.09 3.33
N ASP A 29 -2.95 -12.81 3.54
CA ASP A 29 -2.93 -14.18 4.03
C ASP A 29 -2.32 -15.16 3.01
N GLU A 30 -2.63 -14.99 1.72
CA GLU A 30 -1.96 -15.72 0.62
C GLU A 30 -0.45 -15.46 0.62
N ILE A 31 -0.05 -14.18 0.66
CA ILE A 31 1.37 -13.78 0.69
C ILE A 31 2.07 -14.35 1.93
N ARG A 32 1.37 -14.38 3.08
CA ARG A 32 1.91 -14.98 4.31
C ARG A 32 2.19 -16.46 4.13
N GLN A 33 1.25 -17.19 3.53
CA GLN A 33 1.44 -18.61 3.27
C GLN A 33 2.64 -18.84 2.33
N GLU A 34 2.72 -18.10 1.22
CA GLU A 34 3.83 -18.20 0.25
C GLU A 34 5.19 -17.90 0.91
N ALA A 35 5.27 -16.87 1.75
CA ALA A 35 6.50 -16.49 2.44
C ALA A 35 6.95 -17.56 3.47
N GLU A 36 6.02 -18.15 4.22
CA GLU A 36 6.32 -19.21 5.18
C GLU A 36 6.76 -20.51 4.47
N GLU A 37 6.14 -20.85 3.35
CA GLU A 37 6.56 -21.98 2.51
C GLU A 37 7.98 -21.75 1.97
N ALA A 38 8.27 -20.55 1.45
CA ALA A 38 9.60 -20.20 0.98
C ALA A 38 10.66 -20.27 2.10
N TYR A 39 10.38 -19.70 3.26
CA TYR A 39 11.25 -19.78 4.44
C TYR A 39 11.44 -21.22 4.97
N ALA A 40 10.43 -22.07 4.82
CA ALA A 40 10.54 -23.49 5.20
C ALA A 40 11.51 -24.24 4.28
N LEU A 41 11.54 -23.89 2.98
CA LEU A 41 12.39 -24.50 1.96
C LEU A 41 13.83 -23.98 1.98
N ASP A 42 14.01 -22.68 2.21
CA ASP A 42 15.29 -22.00 2.19
C ASP A 42 15.47 -21.10 3.43
N LYS A 43 16.46 -21.43 4.26
CA LYS A 43 16.77 -20.68 5.48
C LYS A 43 17.65 -19.45 5.25
N GLU A 44 18.11 -19.22 4.02
CA GLU A 44 18.76 -17.96 3.63
C GLU A 44 17.73 -16.83 3.44
N ILE A 45 16.46 -17.18 3.21
CA ILE A 45 15.36 -16.23 3.16
C ILE A 45 15.05 -15.72 4.58
N ALA A 46 14.99 -14.41 4.76
CA ALA A 46 14.58 -13.84 6.03
C ALA A 46 13.07 -14.04 6.22
N ARG A 47 12.68 -14.52 7.41
CA ARG A 47 11.27 -14.66 7.76
C ARG A 47 10.61 -13.29 7.86
N VAL A 48 9.50 -13.11 7.15
CA VAL A 48 8.67 -11.89 7.24
C VAL A 48 7.95 -11.87 8.60
N PRO A 49 8.09 -10.83 9.43
CA PRO A 49 7.43 -10.77 10.72
C PRO A 49 5.93 -10.49 10.58
N ASP A 50 5.11 -11.01 11.51
CA ASP A 50 3.65 -10.78 11.51
C ASP A 50 3.29 -9.29 11.50
N SER A 51 4.09 -8.45 12.16
CA SER A 51 3.91 -7.00 12.18
C SER A 51 4.04 -6.36 10.78
N ALA A 52 4.83 -6.93 9.87
CA ALA A 52 4.93 -6.42 8.51
C ALA A 52 3.60 -6.58 7.75
N TYR A 53 2.85 -7.66 7.98
CA TYR A 53 1.52 -7.84 7.38
C TYR A 53 0.50 -6.87 7.97
N GLN A 54 0.57 -6.57 9.26
CA GLN A 54 -0.29 -5.58 9.89
C GLN A 54 0.00 -4.17 9.36
N ASP A 55 1.28 -3.82 9.24
CA ASP A 55 1.71 -2.54 8.65
C ASP A 55 1.29 -2.47 7.17
N ALA A 56 1.33 -3.59 6.42
CA ALA A 56 0.91 -3.67 5.03
C ALA A 56 -0.56 -3.36 4.87
N PHE A 57 -1.38 -3.96 5.74
CA PHE A 57 -2.81 -3.74 5.78
C PHE A 57 -3.12 -2.24 6.01
N LEU A 58 -2.47 -1.64 7.00
CA LEU A 58 -2.64 -0.22 7.33
C LEU A 58 -2.19 0.69 6.17
N LEU A 59 -1.06 0.38 5.52
CA LEU A 59 -0.59 1.12 4.37
C LEU A 59 -1.60 1.04 3.21
N LEU A 60 -2.17 -0.12 2.92
CA LEU A 60 -3.19 -0.29 1.88
C LEU A 60 -4.46 0.50 2.17
N GLU A 61 -4.89 0.56 3.43
CA GLU A 61 -6.00 1.44 3.83
C GLU A 61 -5.67 2.92 3.59
N ILE A 62 -4.44 3.35 3.90
CA ILE A 62 -3.99 4.72 3.61
C ILE A 62 -4.02 4.96 2.10
N LEU A 63 -3.39 4.09 1.30
CA LEU A 63 -3.32 4.23 -0.15
C LEU A 63 -4.73 4.35 -0.78
N PHE A 64 -5.67 3.52 -0.31
CA PHE A 64 -7.07 3.60 -0.72
C PHE A 64 -7.71 4.95 -0.38
N ASN A 65 -7.55 5.44 0.86
CA ASN A 65 -8.12 6.72 1.29
C ASN A 65 -7.53 7.92 0.53
N TYR A 66 -6.38 7.77 -0.13
CA TYR A 66 -5.73 8.79 -0.96
C TYR A 66 -5.97 8.60 -2.45
N ASP A 67 -6.88 7.70 -2.84
CA ASP A 67 -7.19 7.34 -4.23
C ASP A 67 -5.93 6.93 -5.02
N VAL A 68 -5.02 6.19 -4.39
CA VAL A 68 -3.87 5.61 -5.07
C VAL A 68 -4.31 4.35 -5.82
N PRO A 69 -3.89 4.16 -7.10
CA PRO A 69 -4.21 2.96 -7.85
C PRO A 69 -3.73 1.67 -7.18
N THR A 70 -4.40 0.56 -7.52
CA THR A 70 -4.00 -0.78 -7.09
C THR A 70 -2.56 -1.09 -7.50
N THR A 71 -1.90 -1.92 -6.72
CA THR A 71 -0.47 -2.21 -6.81
C THR A 71 -0.23 -3.71 -6.78
N ASP A 72 0.87 -4.17 -7.36
CA ASP A 72 1.35 -5.52 -7.11
C ASP A 72 1.97 -5.58 -5.71
N ILE A 73 1.69 -6.64 -4.97
CA ILE A 73 2.12 -6.82 -3.57
C ILE A 73 2.75 -8.21 -3.43
N GLY A 74 3.88 -8.29 -2.73
CA GLY A 74 4.55 -9.56 -2.46
C GLY A 74 5.47 -9.47 -1.26
N TRP A 75 6.00 -10.61 -0.82
CA TRP A 75 7.05 -10.66 0.18
C TRP A 75 8.42 -10.45 -0.46
N LEU A 76 9.36 -9.95 0.32
CA LEU A 76 10.74 -9.71 -0.07
C LEU A 76 11.66 -10.70 0.63
N MET A 77 12.73 -11.12 -0.05
CA MET A 77 13.70 -12.10 0.51
C MET A 77 14.40 -11.60 1.77
N ASP A 78 14.43 -10.27 1.98
CA ASP A 78 15.00 -9.60 3.15
C ASP A 78 14.00 -9.46 4.31
N GLY A 79 12.82 -10.08 4.22
CA GLY A 79 11.84 -10.16 5.30
C GLY A 79 10.82 -9.02 5.32
N GLY A 80 10.73 -8.24 4.23
CA GLY A 80 9.73 -7.18 4.08
C GLY A 80 8.49 -7.58 3.26
N ILE A 81 7.51 -6.69 3.24
CA ILE A 81 6.43 -6.67 2.24
C ILE A 81 6.71 -5.54 1.25
N GLY A 82 6.71 -5.86 -0.04
CA GLY A 82 6.93 -4.94 -1.14
C GLY A 82 5.63 -4.62 -1.88
N PHE A 83 5.55 -3.38 -2.35
CA PHE A 83 4.50 -2.85 -3.21
C PHE A 83 5.15 -2.28 -4.46
N GLU A 84 4.70 -2.68 -5.65
CA GLU A 84 5.20 -2.18 -6.92
C GLU A 84 4.06 -1.64 -7.80
N TRP A 85 4.27 -0.42 -8.30
CA TRP A 85 3.47 0.17 -9.37
C TRP A 85 4.31 0.28 -10.62
N ARG A 86 3.82 -0.30 -11.71
CA ARG A 86 4.46 -0.25 -13.02
C ARG A 86 3.50 0.30 -14.06
N SER A 87 3.95 1.29 -14.82
CA SER A 87 3.21 1.77 -15.99
C SER A 87 3.39 0.78 -17.14
N THR A 88 2.32 0.41 -17.83
CA THR A 88 2.39 -0.51 -18.99
C THR A 88 3.00 0.18 -20.21
N ASP A 89 2.76 1.48 -20.35
CA ASP A 89 3.07 2.24 -21.57
C ASP A 89 4.34 3.10 -21.41
N SER A 90 4.97 3.07 -20.23
CA SER A 90 6.18 3.82 -19.95
C SER A 90 7.11 3.07 -18.99
N ASN A 91 8.41 3.32 -19.07
CA ASN A 91 9.41 2.75 -18.14
C ASN A 91 9.36 3.40 -16.74
N LYS A 92 8.16 3.81 -16.28
CA LYS A 92 7.95 4.38 -14.96
C LYS A 92 7.66 3.27 -13.95
N ILE A 93 8.35 3.29 -12.83
CA ILE A 93 8.17 2.35 -11.72
C ILE A 93 8.19 3.09 -10.40
N ALA A 94 7.36 2.68 -9.46
CA ALA A 94 7.47 3.09 -8.06
C ALA A 94 7.37 1.87 -7.15
N THR A 95 8.03 1.97 -6.01
CA THR A 95 8.04 0.93 -5.00
C THR A 95 7.82 1.51 -3.61
N MET A 96 7.19 0.72 -2.76
CA MET A 96 7.22 0.88 -1.31
C MET A 96 7.61 -0.45 -0.67
N SER A 97 8.26 -0.41 0.48
CA SER A 97 8.48 -1.59 1.31
C SER A 97 8.36 -1.26 2.79
N ILE A 98 7.98 -2.27 3.57
CA ILE A 98 7.81 -2.20 5.02
C ILE A 98 8.34 -3.49 5.66
N TYR A 99 8.83 -3.38 6.90
CA TYR A 99 9.53 -4.47 7.60
C TYR A 99 8.92 -4.80 8.97
N GLY A 100 7.78 -4.21 9.32
CA GLY A 100 7.07 -4.49 10.58
C GLY A 100 7.50 -3.62 11.78
N ASP A 101 8.19 -2.51 11.51
CA ASP A 101 8.62 -1.48 12.45
C ASP A 101 7.93 -0.14 12.21
N ASN A 102 6.82 -0.13 11.46
CA ASN A 102 6.13 1.06 10.93
C ASN A 102 6.99 1.92 9.99
N GLN A 103 8.18 1.51 9.57
CA GLN A 103 8.96 2.26 8.60
C GLN A 103 8.53 1.90 7.17
N VAL A 104 8.23 2.93 6.39
CA VAL A 104 7.98 2.84 4.95
C VAL A 104 9.22 3.34 4.22
N VAL A 105 9.82 2.47 3.41
CA VAL A 105 10.85 2.84 2.45
C VAL A 105 10.17 2.99 1.10
N TYR A 106 10.41 4.09 0.38
CA TYR A 106 9.75 4.32 -0.90
C TYR A 106 10.71 4.86 -1.96
N GLY A 107 10.39 4.57 -3.21
CA GLY A 107 11.16 4.99 -4.36
C GLY A 107 10.31 5.10 -5.62
N ALA A 108 10.72 5.96 -6.55
CA ALA A 108 10.13 6.03 -7.87
C ALA A 108 11.17 6.45 -8.91
N SER A 109 11.03 5.92 -10.12
CA SER A 109 11.73 6.32 -11.33
C SER A 109 10.69 6.67 -12.38
N LEU A 110 10.51 7.95 -12.68
CA LEU A 110 9.49 8.47 -13.61
C LEU A 110 10.04 8.77 -15.02
N GLY A 111 11.17 8.15 -15.38
CA GLY A 111 11.91 8.41 -16.62
C GLY A 111 13.40 8.67 -16.35
N SER A 112 14.12 9.16 -17.35
CA SER A 112 15.59 9.27 -17.31
C SER A 112 16.13 10.28 -16.29
N ALA A 113 15.33 11.28 -15.87
CA ALA A 113 15.80 12.38 -15.03
C ALA A 113 15.07 12.51 -13.67
N CYS A 114 13.92 11.86 -13.48
CA CYS A 114 13.13 12.02 -12.26
C CYS A 114 13.19 10.76 -11.41
N LYS A 115 13.95 10.84 -10.31
CA LYS A 115 14.03 9.80 -9.28
C LYS A 115 13.65 10.39 -7.93
N VAL A 116 12.74 9.73 -7.24
CA VAL A 116 12.34 10.06 -5.87
C VAL A 116 12.71 8.88 -4.99
N LYS A 117 13.24 9.13 -3.81
CA LYS A 117 13.43 8.11 -2.76
C LYS A 117 13.32 8.74 -1.40
N GLY A 118 12.89 7.97 -0.42
CA GLY A 118 12.83 8.42 0.96
C GLY A 118 12.38 7.31 1.89
N THR A 119 12.33 7.69 3.16
CA THR A 119 11.78 6.85 4.22
C THR A 119 10.92 7.72 5.12
N CYS A 120 9.85 7.16 5.65
CA CYS A 120 9.03 7.81 6.68
C CYS A 120 8.38 6.77 7.59
N LEU A 121 7.85 7.21 8.71
CA LEU A 121 6.96 6.35 9.50
C LEU A 121 5.59 6.28 8.82
N LEU A 122 4.93 5.14 8.95
CA LEU A 122 3.57 4.91 8.47
C LEU A 122 2.57 5.90 9.09
N THR A 123 2.85 6.34 10.32
CA THR A 123 2.08 7.34 11.06
C THR A 123 2.41 8.79 10.67
N ASP A 124 3.53 9.04 9.99
CA ASP A 124 3.88 10.35 9.46
C ASP A 124 3.17 10.59 8.12
N LEU A 125 1.85 10.83 8.22
CA LEU A 125 1.00 11.05 7.05
C LEU A 125 1.42 12.28 6.23
N VAL A 126 2.10 13.26 6.83
CA VAL A 126 2.58 14.45 6.10
C VAL A 126 3.69 14.06 5.14
N SER A 127 4.67 13.28 5.60
CA SER A 127 5.76 12.78 4.76
C SER A 127 5.25 11.80 3.71
N LEU A 128 4.38 10.87 4.10
CA LEU A 128 3.82 9.89 3.18
C LEU A 128 2.99 10.58 2.07
N ALA A 129 2.11 11.52 2.43
CA ALA A 129 1.27 12.26 1.48
C ALA A 129 2.07 13.11 0.48
N ARG A 130 3.35 13.44 0.75
CA ARG A 130 4.22 14.10 -0.24
C ARG A 130 4.65 13.16 -1.36
N PHE A 131 4.73 11.86 -1.09
CA PHE A 131 5.12 10.85 -2.08
C PHE A 131 3.93 10.29 -2.86
N LEU A 132 2.74 10.16 -2.24
CA LEU A 132 1.56 9.57 -2.90
C LEU A 132 1.19 10.21 -4.26
N PRO A 133 1.32 11.54 -4.49
CA PRO A 133 1.09 12.12 -5.81
C PRO A 133 2.00 11.55 -6.91
N THR A 134 3.23 11.12 -6.57
CA THR A 134 4.15 10.46 -7.51
C THR A 134 3.56 9.17 -8.07
N LEU A 135 2.78 8.43 -7.28
CA LEU A 135 2.14 7.18 -7.70
C LEU A 135 1.03 7.44 -8.73
N LYS A 136 0.31 8.56 -8.62
CA LYS A 136 -0.73 8.94 -9.58
C LYS A 136 -0.15 9.29 -10.96
N VAL A 137 1.05 9.89 -10.98
CA VAL A 137 1.78 10.26 -12.21
C VAL A 137 2.23 9.06 -13.05
N LEU A 138 2.29 7.87 -12.45
CA LEU A 138 2.64 6.63 -13.18
C LEU A 138 1.62 6.28 -14.27
N TYR A 139 0.36 6.63 -14.03
CA TYR A 139 -0.78 6.32 -14.89
C TYR A 139 -1.31 7.54 -15.65
N SER A 140 -0.55 8.65 -15.60
CA SER A 140 -0.80 9.88 -16.36
C SER A 140 0.01 9.96 -17.64
#